data_AF-A0A7C1ST38-F1
#
_entry.id   AF-A0A7C1ST38-F1
#
_cell.length_a   1.000
_cell.length_b   1.000
_cell.length_c   1.000
_cell.angle_alpha   90.00
_cell.angle_beta   90.00
_cell.angle_gamma   90.00
#
_symmetry.space_group_name_H-M   'P 1'
#
loop_
_entity.id
_entity.type
_entity.pdbx_description
1 polymer ?
#
loop_
_entity_poly.entity_id
_entity_poly.type
_entity_poly.pdbx_seq_one_letter_code
_entity_poly.pdbx_strand_id
1 'polypeptide(L)' 'MAKKPTYEELEQRIKELEKESDERKRAEEALRKSEEKYRDLFENGSDLLCFHDLEGNLIDTNLAFKKEYGWVDEEL' A
#
# COMPACT_ATOMS: atom_id res chain seq x y z
N MET A 1 -5.77 -43.34 11.83
CA MET A 1 -4.98 -43.09 10.60
C MET A 1 -5.76 -42.06 9.78
N ALA A 2 -5.16 -40.93 9.43
CA ALA A 2 -5.83 -39.92 8.61
C ALA A 2 -6.14 -40.52 7.22
N LYS A 3 -7.39 -40.46 6.78
CA LYS A 3 -7.77 -40.82 5.40
C LYS A 3 -7.03 -39.87 4.46
N LYS A 4 -6.33 -40.43 3.47
CA LYS A 4 -5.77 -39.62 2.39
C LYS A 4 -6.93 -39.04 1.57
N PRO A 5 -6.85 -37.75 1.22
CA PRO A 5 -7.89 -37.11 0.43
C PRO A 5 -8.01 -37.78 -0.93
N THR A 6 -9.22 -37.78 -1.49
CA THR A 6 -9.49 -38.29 -2.83
C THR A 6 -8.94 -37.32 -3.88
N TYR A 7 -8.83 -37.81 -5.11
CA TYR A 7 -8.38 -36.98 -6.24
C TYR A 7 -9.32 -35.78 -6.48
N GLU A 8 -10.64 -35.99 -6.42
CA GLU A 8 -11.64 -34.91 -6.54
C GLU A 8 -11.55 -33.87 -5.42
N GLU A 9 -11.28 -34.29 -4.18
CA GLU A 9 -11.08 -33.37 -3.05
C GLU A 9 -9.83 -32.49 -3.23
N LEU A 10 -8.77 -33.05 -3.84
CA LEU A 10 -7.57 -32.29 -4.16
C LEU A 10 -7.81 -31.28 -5.28
N GLU A 11 -8.53 -31.67 -6.33
CA GLU A 11 -8.89 -30.75 -7.43
C GLU A 11 -9.73 -29.57 -6.92
N GLN A 12 -10.70 -29.81 -6.03
CA GLN A 12 -11.48 -28.69 -5.47
C GLN A 12 -10.65 -27.78 -4.59
N ARG A 13 -9.78 -28.33 -3.74
CA ARG A 13 -8.89 -27.50 -2.91
C ARG A 13 -7.95 -26.65 -3.75
N ILE A 14 -7.41 -27.20 -4.85
CA ILE A 14 -6.56 -26.42 -5.77
C ILE A 14 -7.36 -25.25 -6.34
N LYS A 15 -8.58 -25.51 -6.81
CA LYS A 15 -9.45 -24.47 -7.39
C LYS A 15 -9.82 -23.38 -6.38
N GLU A 16 -10.08 -23.75 -5.14
CA GLU A 16 -10.35 -22.80 -4.05
C GLU A 16 -9.12 -21.95 -3.74
N LEU A 17 -7.93 -22.56 -3.66
CA LEU A 17 -6.67 -21.86 -3.41
C LEU A 17 -6.27 -20.94 -4.57
N GLU A 18 -6.50 -21.35 -5.82
CA GLU A 18 -6.29 -20.51 -7.00
C GLU A 18 -7.19 -19.28 -6.95
N LYS A 19 -8.47 -19.47 -6.61
CA LYS A 19 -9.42 -18.36 -6.47
C LYS A 19 -9.01 -17.41 -5.35
N GLU A 20 -8.64 -17.93 -4.17
CA GLU A 20 -8.17 -17.11 -3.05
C GLU A 20 -6.89 -16.35 -3.41
N SER A 21 -5.95 -17.01 -4.09
CA SER A 21 -4.72 -16.38 -4.57
C SER A 21 -5.00 -15.23 -5.53
N ASP A 22 -5.93 -15.42 -6.47
CA ASP A 22 -6.32 -14.40 -7.43
C ASP A 22 -7.05 -13.22 -6.78
N GLU A 23 -7.95 -13.50 -5.84
CA GLU A 23 -8.63 -12.46 -5.06
C GLU A 23 -7.63 -11.62 -4.26
N ARG A 24 -6.66 -12.27 -3.60
CA ARG A 24 -5.59 -11.59 -2.86
C ARG A 24 -4.73 -10.72 -3.77
N LYS A 25 -4.28 -11.23 -4.92
CA LYS A 25 -3.47 -10.45 -5.88
C LYS A 25 -4.21 -9.22 -6.37
N ARG A 26 -5.51 -9.32 -6.66
CA ARG A 26 -6.33 -8.16 -7.07
C ARG A 26 -6.43 -7.11 -5.97
N ALA A 27 -6.59 -7.53 -4.72
CA ALA A 27 -6.63 -6.62 -3.58
C ALA A 27 -5.28 -5.91 -3.39
N GLU A 28 -4.17 -6.64 -3.46
CA GLU A 28 -2.82 -6.09 -3.37
C GLU A 28 -2.54 -5.10 -4.53
N GLU A 29 -2.93 -5.43 -5.77
CA GLU A 29 -2.75 -4.53 -6.91
C GLU A 29 -3.61 -3.27 -6.81
N ALA A 30 -4.85 -3.39 -6.33
CA ALA A 30 -5.72 -2.25 -6.09
C ALA A 30 -5.16 -1.33 -5.00
N LEU A 31 -4.64 -1.91 -3.92
CA LEU A 31 -3.97 -1.15 -2.86
C LEU A 31 -2.75 -0.41 -3.41
N ARG A 32 -1.86 -1.12 -4.11
CA ARG A 32 -0.66 -0.52 -4.73
C ARG A 32 -1.00 0.65 -5.64
N LYS A 33 -2.01 0.48 -6.52
CA LYS A 33 -2.45 1.57 -7.42
C LYS A 33 -3.00 2.77 -6.66
N SER A 34 -3.71 2.54 -5.54
CA SER A 34 -4.22 3.61 -4.71
C SER A 34 -3.10 4.36 -3.97
N GLU A 35 -2.10 3.64 -3.46
CA GLU A 35 -0.92 4.21 -2.80
C GLU A 35 -0.05 5.01 -3.78
N GLU A 36 0.16 4.49 -4.99
CA GLU A 36 0.89 5.20 -6.05
C GLU A 36 0.18 6.49 -6.44
N LYS A 37 -1.15 6.44 -6.62
CA LYS A 37 -1.95 7.63 -6.90
C LYS A 37 -1.92 8.63 -5.75
N TYR A 38 -2.04 8.16 -4.51
CA TYR A 38 -1.94 9.01 -3.33
C TYR A 38 -0.58 9.69 -3.25
N ARG A 39 0.50 8.92 -3.42
CA ARG A 39 1.88 9.42 -3.39
C ARG A 39 2.10 10.46 -4.48
N ASP A 40 1.63 10.21 -5.69
CA ASP A 40 1.73 11.17 -6.80
C ASP A 40 1.00 12.49 -6.46
N LEU A 41 -0.24 12.41 -5.97
CA LEU A 41 -1.01 13.60 -5.59
C LEU A 41 -0.39 14.36 -4.40
N PHE A 42 0.13 13.63 -3.41
CA PHE A 42 0.77 14.23 -2.24
C PHE A 42 2.08 14.90 -2.63
N GLU A 43 3.00 14.15 -3.25
CA GLU A 43 4.36 14.61 -3.56
C GLU A 43 4.40 15.67 -4.65
N ASN A 44 3.61 15.50 -5.72
CA ASN A 44 3.60 16.44 -6.84
C ASN A 44 2.54 17.54 -6.69
N GLY A 45 1.80 17.56 -5.57
CA GLY A 45 0.88 18.65 -5.24
C GLY A 45 1.61 19.99 -5.16
N SER A 46 0.99 21.06 -5.67
CA SER A 46 1.56 22.41 -5.61
C SER A 46 1.35 23.10 -4.27
N ASP A 47 0.37 22.65 -3.49
CA ASP A 47 0.12 23.15 -2.13
C ASP A 47 1.14 22.58 -1.15
N LEU A 48 1.46 23.34 -0.11
CA LEU A 48 2.35 22.89 0.96
C LEU A 48 1.56 21.92 1.86
N LEU A 49 1.87 20.63 1.78
CA LEU A 49 1.20 19.59 2.55
C LEU A 49 2.14 19.03 3.60
N CYS A 50 1.62 18.86 4.81
CA CYS A 50 2.32 18.18 5.90
C CYS A 50 1.35 17.38 6.76
N PHE A 51 1.88 16.31 7.35
CA PHE A 51 1.25 15.59 8.45
C PHE A 51 2.02 15.91 9.73
N HIS A 52 1.30 16.08 10.82
CA HIS A 52 1.90 16.28 12.14
C HIS A 52 1.11 15.52 13.20
N ASP A 53 1.76 15.20 14.30
CA ASP A 53 1.11 14.60 15.46
C ASP A 53 0.29 15.64 16.26
N LEU A 54 -0.37 15.22 17.34
CA LEU A 54 -1.15 16.14 18.17
C LEU A 54 -0.31 17.17 18.94
N GLU A 55 1.01 16.95 19.03
CA GLU A 55 1.97 17.85 19.68
C GLU A 55 2.58 18.85 18.69
N GLY A 56 2.30 18.68 17.39
CA GLY A 56 2.76 19.55 16.30
C GLY A 56 4.08 19.10 15.67
N ASN A 57 4.61 17.93 16.03
CA ASN A 57 5.80 17.40 15.38
C ASN A 57 5.45 16.90 13.99
N LEU A 58 6.22 17.33 12.98
CA LEU A 58 5.99 16.89 11.61
C LEU A 58 6.32 15.41 11.46
N ILE A 59 5.38 14.68 10.88
CA ILE A 59 5.48 13.25 10.56
C ILE A 59 5.93 13.08 9.11
N ASP A 60 5.39 13.89 8.20
CA ASP A 60 5.69 13.79 6.78
C ASP A 60 5.35 15.11 6.06
N THR A 61 6.03 15.38 4.94
CA THR A 61 5.88 16.60 4.14
C THR A 61 6.05 16.30 2.66
N ASN A 62 5.32 17.02 1.80
CA ASN A 62 5.47 16.85 0.36
C ASN A 62 6.63 17.66 -0.23
N LEU A 63 7.01 17.39 -1.48
CA LEU A 63 8.07 18.13 -2.17
C LEU A 63 7.84 19.64 -2.22
N ALA A 64 6.59 20.12 -2.34
CA ALA A 64 6.31 21.56 -2.35
C ALA A 64 6.67 22.20 -1.00
N PHE A 65 6.25 21.58 0.11
CA PHE A 65 6.63 22.00 1.46
C PHE A 65 8.16 22.02 1.63
N LYS A 66 8.83 20.93 1.24
CA LYS A 66 10.29 20.81 1.33
C LYS A 66 11.00 21.90 0.53
N LYS A 67 10.54 22.20 -0.69
CA LYS A 67 11.11 23.25 -1.55
C LYS A 67 10.95 24.65 -0.96
N GLU A 68 9.76 24.97 -0.44
CA GLU A 68 9.47 26.30 0.12
C GLU A 68 10.30 26.56 1.38
N TYR A 69 10.41 25.57 2.25
CA TYR A 69 11.14 25.69 3.53
C TYR A 69 12.62 25.28 3.44
N GLY A 70 13.10 24.86 2.27
CA GLY A 70 14.50 24.49 2.01
C GLY A 70 14.94 23.20 2.70
N TRP A 71 14.00 22.30 3.01
CA TRP A 71 14.28 21.03 3.68
C TRP A 71 14.74 20.00 2.64
N VAL A 72 15.94 19.48 2.82
CA VAL A 72 16.47 18.38 2.02
C VAL A 72 16.12 17.08 2.75
N ASP A 73 15.75 16.01 2.03
CA ASP A 73 15.35 14.70 2.57
C ASP A 73 16.39 14.02 3.52
N GLU A 74 17.48 14.69 3.87
CA GLU A 74 18.54 14.20 4.75
C GLU A 74 18.23 14.34 6.26
N GLU A 75 17.19 15.06 6.68
CA GLU A 75 16.89 15.22 8.12
C GLU A 75 15.39 15.03 8.45
N LEU A 76 14.96 13.77 8.59
CA LEU A 76 13.81 13.36 9.41
C LEU A 76 14.11 12.02 10.10
#